data_AF-A0A7V8FIZ7-F1
#
_entry.id   AF-A0A7V8FIZ7-F1
#
_cell.length_a   1.000
_cell.length_b   1.000
_cell.length_c   1.000
_cell.angle_alpha   90.00
_cell.angle_beta   90.00
_cell.angle_gamma   90.00
#
_symmetry.space_group_name_H-M   'P 1'
#
loop_
_entity.id
_entity.type
_entity.pdbx_description
1 polymer ?
#
loop_
_entity_poly.entity_id
_entity_poly.type
_entity_poly.pdbx_seq_one_letter_code
_entity_poly.pdbx_strand_id
1 'polypeptide(L)'
;MSQTPSAPRQQRGFARMDAQQQRQIAAKGGRAAHASGNAHEFTSSEARDAGRKGGIAVSQDRQHMARIGREGGHARHAQQR
;
A
#
# COMPACT_ATOMS: atom_id res chain seq x y z
N MET A 1 -26.00 -25.36 -31.39
CA MET A 1 -25.28 -25.63 -30.12
C MET A 1 -25.62 -24.53 -29.14
N SER A 2 -26.61 -24.76 -28.27
CA SER A 2 -27.11 -23.73 -27.35
C SER A 2 -26.29 -23.78 -26.05
N GLN A 3 -25.58 -22.68 -25.74
CA GLN A 3 -24.86 -22.54 -24.46
C GLN A 3 -25.88 -22.35 -23.33
N THR A 4 -25.86 -23.23 -22.34
CA THR A 4 -26.60 -23.07 -21.09
C THR A 4 -25.98 -21.96 -20.23
N PRO A 5 -26.76 -21.05 -19.64
CA PRO A 5 -26.23 -20.01 -18.76
C PRO A 5 -25.67 -20.66 -17.49
N SER A 6 -24.39 -20.42 -17.22
CA SER A 6 -23.69 -20.91 -16.04
C SER A 6 -24.24 -20.22 -14.79
N ALA A 7 -24.69 -21.03 -13.81
CA ALA A 7 -25.24 -20.55 -12.55
C ALA A 7 -24.29 -19.58 -11.83
N PRO A 8 -24.81 -18.56 -11.11
CA PRO A 8 -23.98 -17.59 -10.41
C PRO A 8 -23.06 -18.32 -9.42
N ARG A 9 -21.75 -18.09 -9.54
CA ARG A 9 -20.75 -18.69 -8.66
C ARG A 9 -21.03 -18.25 -7.23
N GLN A 10 -21.57 -19.15 -6.42
CA GLN A 10 -21.76 -18.91 -5.00
C GLN A 10 -20.41 -18.55 -4.38
N GLN A 11 -20.35 -17.44 -3.64
CA GLN A 11 -19.16 -17.04 -2.91
C GLN A 11 -18.79 -18.18 -1.94
N ARG A 12 -17.50 -18.50 -1.81
CA ARG A 12 -16.99 -19.60 -0.96
C ARG A 12 -15.75 -19.12 -0.20
N GLY A 13 -15.44 -19.80 0.90
CA GLY A 13 -14.25 -19.52 1.71
C GLY A 13 -14.22 -18.09 2.25
N PHE A 14 -13.08 -17.41 2.11
CA PHE A 14 -12.87 -16.03 2.57
C PHE A 14 -13.89 -15.03 2.04
N ALA A 15 -14.44 -15.25 0.84
CA ALA A 15 -15.43 -14.35 0.26
C ALA A 15 -16.80 -14.39 0.96
N ARG A 16 -17.10 -15.43 1.75
CA ARG A 16 -18.33 -15.49 2.56
C ARG A 16 -18.16 -14.94 3.97
N MET A 17 -16.94 -14.69 4.41
CA MET A 17 -16.67 -14.18 5.75
C MET A 17 -17.03 -12.71 5.84
N ASP A 18 -17.36 -12.25 7.05
CA ASP A 18 -17.48 -10.81 7.29
C ASP A 18 -16.11 -10.13 7.18
N ALA A 19 -16.13 -8.83 6.90
CA ALA A 19 -14.92 -8.06 6.67
C ALA A 19 -13.99 -8.01 7.90
N GLN A 20 -14.53 -8.08 9.12
CA GLN A 20 -13.72 -8.07 10.33
C GLN A 20 -13.00 -9.41 10.50
N GLN A 21 -13.71 -10.52 10.33
CA GLN A 21 -13.12 -11.85 10.36
C GLN A 21 -12.05 -12.03 9.27
N GLN A 22 -12.32 -11.56 8.05
CA GLN A 22 -11.32 -11.62 6.96
C GLN A 22 -10.05 -10.83 7.33
N ARG A 23 -10.19 -9.61 7.86
CA ARG A 23 -9.05 -8.80 8.33
C ARG A 23 -8.28 -9.49 9.45
N GLN A 24 -8.98 -10.08 10.42
CA GLN A 24 -8.34 -10.79 11.52
C GLN A 24 -7.54 -11.99 11.04
N ILE A 25 -8.06 -12.78 10.10
CA ILE A 25 -7.35 -13.93 9.54
C ILE A 25 -6.15 -13.45 8.72
N ALA A 26 -6.31 -12.42 7.88
CA ALA A 26 -5.20 -11.83 7.12
C ALA A 26 -4.09 -11.31 8.06
N ALA A 27 -4.46 -10.62 9.14
CA ALA A 27 -3.51 -10.13 10.14
C ALA A 27 -2.78 -11.28 10.86
N LYS A 28 -3.49 -12.36 11.23
CA LYS A 28 -2.88 -13.56 11.82
C LYS A 28 -1.92 -14.22 10.84
N GLY A 29 -2.30 -14.38 9.58
CA GLY A 29 -1.45 -14.95 8.53
C GLY A 29 -0.18 -14.14 8.29
N GLY A 30 -0.30 -12.80 8.23
CA GLY A 30 0.86 -11.92 8.09
C GLY A 30 1.84 -12.03 9.26
N ARG A 31 1.34 -12.00 10.51
CA ARG A 31 2.18 -12.21 11.69
C ARG A 31 2.85 -13.58 11.71
N ALA A 32 2.13 -14.63 11.32
CA ALA A 32 2.69 -15.98 11.25
C ALA A 32 3.80 -16.08 10.20
N ALA A 33 3.63 -15.47 9.01
CA ALA A 33 4.64 -15.47 7.96
C ALA A 33 5.93 -14.74 8.39
N HIS A 34 5.81 -13.62 9.12
CA HIS A 34 6.98 -12.97 9.73
C HIS A 34 7.61 -13.85 10.81
N ALA A 35 6.82 -14.38 11.74
CA ALA A 35 7.34 -15.24 12.81
C ALA A 35 8.02 -16.51 12.28
N SER A 36 7.56 -17.05 11.15
CA SER A 36 8.14 -18.25 10.54
C SER A 36 9.31 -17.96 9.59
N GLY A 37 9.71 -16.68 9.42
CA GLY A 37 10.77 -16.28 8.50
C GLY A 37 10.44 -16.43 7.00
N ASN A 38 9.16 -16.67 6.66
CA ASN A 38 8.72 -16.78 5.27
C ASN A 38 8.42 -15.40 4.65
N ALA A 39 8.15 -14.38 5.47
CA ALA A 39 7.97 -13.03 5.01
C ALA A 39 9.31 -12.29 4.91
N HIS A 40 9.40 -11.38 3.93
CA HIS A 40 10.54 -10.48 3.81
C HIS A 40 10.53 -9.46 4.96
N GLU A 41 11.66 -9.35 5.66
CA GLU A 41 11.88 -8.32 6.68
C GLU A 41 12.65 -7.15 6.06
N PHE A 42 12.02 -5.98 6.03
CA PHE A 42 12.69 -4.78 5.55
C PHE A 42 13.69 -4.29 6.60
N THR A 43 14.96 -4.26 6.20
CA THR A 43 16.01 -3.62 6.98
C THR A 43 15.92 -2.10 6.88
N SER A 44 16.49 -1.38 7.86
CA SER A 44 16.58 0.08 7.79
C SER A 44 17.39 0.56 6.58
N SER A 45 18.34 -0.24 6.09
CA SER A 45 19.10 0.10 4.86
C SER A 45 18.20 0.04 3.64
N GLU A 46 17.42 -1.04 3.47
CA GLU A 46 16.50 -1.19 2.35
C GLU A 46 15.43 -0.10 2.35
N ALA A 47 14.91 0.27 3.52
CA ALA A 47 13.95 1.37 3.62
C ALA A 47 14.56 2.71 3.13
N ARG A 48 15.82 2.99 3.47
CA ARG A 48 16.55 4.18 2.99
C ARG A 48 16.79 4.12 1.49
N ASP A 49 17.20 2.97 0.97
CA ASP A 49 17.47 2.81 -0.46
C ASP A 49 16.18 2.91 -1.28
N ALA A 50 15.08 2.32 -0.82
CA ALA A 50 13.76 2.48 -1.41
C ALA A 50 13.31 3.95 -1.38
N GLY A 51 13.47 4.63 -0.23
CA GLY A 51 13.17 6.06 -0.10
C GLY A 51 14.00 6.92 -1.05
N ARG A 52 15.31 6.65 -1.17
CA ARG A 52 16.20 7.33 -2.12
C ARG A 52 15.75 7.12 -3.55
N LYS A 53 15.47 5.87 -3.95
CA LYS A 53 14.98 5.54 -5.30
C LYS A 53 13.66 6.25 -5.62
N GLY A 54 12.71 6.25 -4.67
CA GLY A 54 11.46 6.98 -4.80
C GLY A 54 11.68 8.49 -4.94
N GLY A 55 12.53 9.07 -4.10
CA GLY A 55 12.90 10.48 -4.18
C GLY A 55 13.49 10.87 -5.54
N ILE A 56 14.43 10.06 -6.06
CA ILE A 56 15.02 10.25 -7.40
C ILE A 56 13.94 10.19 -8.49
N ALA A 57 13.05 9.21 -8.43
CA ALA A 57 11.98 9.05 -9.41
C ALA A 57 11.05 10.28 -9.43
N VAL A 58 10.59 10.73 -8.26
CA VAL A 58 9.67 11.88 -8.17
C VAL A 58 10.39 13.19 -8.54
N SER A 59 11.67 13.35 -8.20
CA SER A 59 12.44 14.58 -8.47
C SER A 59 12.68 14.90 -9.94
N GLN A 60 12.47 13.93 -10.84
CA GLN A 60 12.57 14.15 -12.28
C GLN A 60 11.44 15.08 -12.80
N ASP A 61 10.29 15.09 -12.13
CA ASP A 61 9.19 15.99 -12.46
C ASP A 61 9.39 17.36 -11.80
N ARG A 62 9.96 18.29 -12.58
CA ARG A 62 10.18 19.68 -12.15
C ARG A 62 8.90 20.44 -11.82
N GLN A 63 7.80 20.19 -12.53
CA GLN A 63 6.54 20.89 -12.29
C GLN A 63 5.93 20.45 -10.96
N HIS A 64 5.95 19.14 -10.70
CA HIS A 64 5.54 18.56 -9.43
C HIS A 64 6.39 19.11 -8.27
N MET A 65 7.71 19.13 -8.42
CA MET A 65 8.62 19.66 -7.39
C MET A 65 8.39 21.15 -7.12
N ALA A 66 8.16 21.96 -8.16
CA ALA A 66 7.85 23.37 -7.99
C ALA A 66 6.53 23.59 -7.23
N ARG A 67 5.51 22.76 -7.49
CA ARG A 67 4.24 22.82 -6.76
C ARG A 67 4.42 22.49 -5.27
N ILE A 68 5.10 21.38 -4.95
CA ILE A 68 5.41 20.99 -3.56
C ILE A 68 6.17 22.12 -2.85
N GLY A 69 7.19 22.70 -3.52
CA GLY A 69 7.97 23.80 -2.95
C GLY A 69 7.13 25.03 -2.62
N ARG A 70 6.21 25.42 -3.52
CA ARG A 70 5.27 26.52 -3.27
C ARG A 70 4.35 26.23 -2.08
N GLU A 71 3.72 25.05 -2.06
CA GLU A 71 2.82 24.62 -0.97
C GLU A 71 3.55 24.62 0.38
N GLY A 72 4.77 24.07 0.43
CA GLY A 72 5.60 24.07 1.63
C GLY A 72 6.00 25.47 2.09
N GLY A 73 6.25 26.40 1.16
CA GLY A 73 6.52 27.81 1.47
C GLY A 73 5.31 28.53 2.08
N HIS A 74 4.12 28.31 1.52
CA HIS A 74 2.87 28.87 2.04
C HIS A 74 2.57 28.37 3.47
N ALA A 75 2.75 27.07 3.73
CA ALA A 75 2.52 26.49 5.05
C ALA A 75 3.46 27.08 6.12
N ARG A 76 4.74 27.29 5.79
CA ARG A 76 5.72 27.91 6.70
C ARG A 76 5.40 29.37 7.01
N HIS A 77 4.96 30.12 6.01
CA HIS A 77 4.58 31.53 6.20
C HIS A 77 3.28 31.68 7.00
N ALA A 78 2.34 30.75 6.87
CA ALA A 78 1.10 30.74 7.65
C ALA A 78 1.33 30.44 9.15
N GLN A 79 2.40 29.70 9.50
CA GLN A 79 2.77 29.41 10.90
C GLN A 79 3.55 30.55 11.59
N GLN A 80 4.01 31.56 10.84
CA GLN A 80 4.80 32.69 11.37
C GLN A 80 3.99 33.98 11.52
N ARG A 81 2.67 33.91 11.36
CA ARG A 81 1.72 35.00 11.65
C ARG A 81 0.87 34.61 12.85
#